data_AF-A0A373FVN3-F1
#
_entry.id   AF-A0A373FVN3-F1
#
_cell.length_a   1.000
_cell.length_b   1.000
_cell.length_c   1.000
_cell.angle_alpha   90.00
_cell.angle_beta   90.00
_cell.angle_gamma   90.00
#
_symmetry.space_group_name_H-M   'P 1'
#
loop_
_entity.id
_entity.type
_entity.pdbx_description
1 polymer ?
#
loop_
_entity_poly.entity_id
_entity_poly.type
_entity_poly.pdbx_seq_one_letter_code
_entity_poly.pdbx_strand_id
1 'polypeptide(L)' 'VCDFNGYPYRAVTYATQKIIRQSNVTERSLVTTCRLLNSSRSDDNPNGFTIEGFTIIENKDLQTIKR' A
#
# COMPACT_ATOMS: atom_id res chain seq x y z
N VAL A 1 3.25 3.54 -7.89
CA VAL A 1 4.05 4.59 -8.55
C VAL A 1 4.94 5.24 -7.49
N CYS A 2 6.24 5.36 -7.75
CA CYS A 2 7.19 6.01 -6.86
C CYS A 2 7.85 7.18 -7.61
N ASP A 3 7.87 8.35 -6.99
CA ASP A 3 8.51 9.56 -7.50
C ASP A 3 9.85 9.77 -6.80
N PHE A 4 10.93 9.71 -7.58
CA PHE A 4 12.30 9.88 -7.11
C PHE A 4 12.86 11.29 -7.33
N ASN A 5 12.06 12.22 -7.86
CA ASN A 5 12.52 13.58 -8.18
C ASN A 5 12.63 14.50 -6.95
N GLY A 6 12.13 14.07 -5.78
CA GLY A 6 12.22 14.82 -4.53
C GLY A 6 12.42 13.88 -3.34
N TYR A 7 13.29 14.29 -2.41
CA TYR A 7 13.53 13.57 -1.16
C TYR A 7 12.78 14.25 0.01
N PRO A 8 12.07 13.48 0.87
CA PRO A 8 11.87 12.03 0.83
C PRO A 8 10.95 11.59 -0.32
N TYR A 9 11.20 10.39 -0.88
CA TYR A 9 10.53 9.94 -2.11
C TYR A 9 9.06 9.64 -1.86
N ARG A 10 8.17 10.16 -2.70
CA ARG A 10 6.73 9.92 -2.53
C ARG A 10 6.33 8.66 -3.29
N ALA A 11 5.67 7.74 -2.59
CA ALA A 11 5.11 6.55 -3.20
C ALA A 11 3.57 6.52 -3.05
N VAL A 12 2.91 6.01 -4.08
CA VAL A 12 1.48 5.71 -4.10
C VAL A 12 1.30 4.27 -4.57
N THR A 13 0.59 3.46 -3.78
CA THR A 13 0.28 2.06 -4.10
C THR A 13 -1.19 1.95 -4.44
N TYR A 14 -1.49 1.35 -5.58
CA TYR A 14 -2.85 1.03 -6.02
C TYR A 14 -3.00 -0.48 -5.95
N ALA A 15 -3.98 -0.95 -5.19
CA ALA A 15 -4.21 -2.37 -4.95
C ALA A 15 -5.71 -2.68 -4.88
N THR A 16 -6.03 -3.96 -5.01
CA THR A 16 -7.36 -4.49 -4.73
C THR A 16 -7.25 -5.44 -3.54
N GLN A 17 -8.04 -5.19 -2.49
CA GLN A 17 -8.09 -6.02 -1.30
C GLN A 17 -9.26 -6.98 -1.38
N LYS A 18 -9.00 -8.28 -1.15
CA LYS A 18 -10.03 -9.32 -1.06
C LYS A 18 -10.23 -9.74 0.39
N ILE A 19 -11.44 -9.58 0.91
CA ILE A 19 -11.84 -10.00 2.26
C ILE A 19 -12.74 -11.23 2.12
N ILE A 20 -12.21 -12.39 2.50
CA ILE A 20 -12.92 -13.67 2.42
C ILE A 20 -13.53 -13.96 3.79
N ARG A 21 -14.85 -14.12 3.84
CA ARG A 21 -15.59 -14.60 5.01
C ARG A 21 -16.34 -15.88 4.64
N GLN A 22 -16.94 -16.54 5.62
CA GLN A 22 -17.69 -17.77 5.40
C GLN A 22 -18.85 -17.58 4.41
N SER A 23 -19.58 -16.47 4.50
CA SER A 23 -20.81 -16.21 3.73
C SER A 23 -20.63 -15.27 2.54
N ASN A 24 -19.51 -14.55 2.45
CA ASN A 24 -19.28 -13.59 1.38
C ASN A 24 -17.80 -13.34 1.11
N VAL A 25 -17.55 -12.85 -0.10
CA VAL A 25 -16.27 -12.30 -0.52
C VAL A 25 -16.49 -10.84 -0.88
N THR A 26 -15.77 -9.94 -0.22
CA THR A 26 -15.81 -8.50 -0.52
C THR A 26 -14.50 -8.07 -1.17
N GLU A 27 -14.58 -7.39 -2.29
CA GLU A 27 -13.44 -6.77 -2.95
C GLU A 27 -13.48 -5.26 -2.75
N ARG A 28 -12.33 -4.67 -2.42
CA ARG A 28 -12.18 -3.25 -2.12
C ARG A 28 -11.04 -2.65 -2.93
N SER A 29 -11.19 -1.43 -3.43
CA SER A 29 -10.06 -0.64 -3.91
C SER A 29 -9.28 -0.13 -2.70
N LEU A 30 -7.95 -0.24 -2.77
CA LEU A 30 -7.04 0.25 -1.76
C LEU A 30 -6.01 1.14 -2.43
N VAL A 31 -6.03 2.43 -2.11
CA VAL A 31 -4.99 3.38 -2.52
C VAL A 31 -4.30 3.90 -1.29
N THR A 32 -2.98 3.73 -1.22
CA THR A 32 -2.17 4.20 -0.09
C THR A 32 -1.06 5.11 -0.58
N THR A 33 -0.62 6.02 0.28
CA THR A 33 0.56 6.85 0.04
C THR A 33 1.51 6.78 1.21
N CYS A 34 2.79 6.92 0.92
CA CYS A 34 3.83 7.04 1.94
C CYS A 34 5.03 7.83 1.40
N ARG A 35 5.96 8.10 2.30
CA ARG A 35 7.28 8.66 2.00
C ARG A 35 8.34 7.58 2.24
N LEU A 36 9.30 7.45 1.34
CA LEU A 36 10.43 6.56 1.47
C LEU A 36 11.67 7.38 1.81
N LEU A 37 12.27 7.08 2.95
CA LEU A 37 13.54 7.64 3.39
C LEU A 37 14.64 6.63 3.10
N ASN A 38 15.83 7.10 2.77
CA ASN A 38 16.98 6.20 2.65
C ASN A 38 17.35 5.68 4.03
N SER A 39 17.56 4.38 4.14
CA SER A 39 18.12 3.72 5.32
C SER A 39 19.26 2.81 4.92
N SER A 40 20.13 2.50 5.87
CA SER A 40 21.23 1.55 5.65
C SER A 40 20.67 0.22 5.14
N ARG A 41 21.26 -0.30 4.05
CA ARG A 41 20.94 -1.63 3.56
C ARG A 41 21.48 -2.67 4.54
N SER A 42 20.67 -3.66 4.84
CA SER A 42 21.03 -4.81 5.68
C SER A 42 20.37 -6.06 5.11
N ASP A 43 20.70 -7.22 5.68
CA ASP A 43 20.04 -8.48 5.33
C ASP A 43 18.52 -8.40 5.57
N ASP A 44 18.10 -7.68 6.62
CA ASP A 44 16.69 -7.46 6.95
C ASP A 44 16.03 -6.31 6.16
N ASN A 45 16.81 -5.42 5.55
CA ASN A 45 16.32 -4.33 4.69
C ASN A 45 17.22 -4.16 3.45
N PRO A 46 17.17 -5.10 2.50
CA PRO A 46 18.06 -5.06 1.33
C PRO A 46 17.77 -3.87 0.41
N ASN A 47 16.53 -3.37 0.43
CA ASN A 47 16.12 -2.23 -0.36
C ASN A 47 16.64 -0.90 0.20
N GLY A 48 16.91 -0.83 1.51
CA GLY A 48 17.46 0.37 2.15
C GLY A 48 16.46 1.52 2.18
N PHE A 49 15.18 1.23 2.38
CA PHE A 49 14.16 2.27 2.56
C PHE A 49 13.42 2.10 3.88
N THR A 50 13.12 3.23 4.51
CA THR A 50 12.19 3.33 5.64
C THR A 50 10.91 3.99 5.16
N ILE A 51 9.77 3.36 5.44
CA ILE A 51 8.45 3.91 5.12
C ILE A 51 8.02 4.83 6.26
N GLU A 52 7.67 6.07 5.92
CA GLU A 52 7.11 7.05 6.84
C GLU A 52 5.76 7.58 6.32
N GLY A 53 4.86 7.95 7.23
CA GLY A 53 3.60 8.61 6.87
C GLY A 53 2.67 7.73 6.04
N PHE A 54 2.68 6.42 6.27
CA PHE A 54 1.80 5.48 5.58
C PHE A 54 0.34 5.81 5.85
N THR A 55 -0.36 6.24 4.79
CA THR A 55 -1.73 6.76 4.86
C THR A 55 -2.60 6.07 3.81
N ILE A 56 -3.80 5.67 4.20
CA ILE A 56 -4.81 5.14 3.29
C ILE A 56 -5.59 6.32 2.71
N ILE A 57 -5.50 6.52 1.39
CA ILE A 57 -6.23 7.55 0.66
C ILE A 57 -7.60 7.03 0.25
N GLU A 58 -7.67 5.77 -0.19
CA GLU A 58 -8.90 5.14 -0.65
C GLU A 58 -9.02 3.74 -0.06
N ASN A 59 -10.22 3.42 0.44
CA ASN A 59 -10.59 2.09 0.89
C ASN A 59 -12.08 1.85 0.63
N LYS A 60 -12.45 1.66 -0.64
CA LYS A 60 -13.85 1.63 -1.09
C LYS A 60 -14.26 0.23 -1.49
N ASP A 61 -15.46 -0.19 -1.10
CA ASP A 61 -16.04 -1.45 -1.55
C ASP A 61 -16.35 -1.39 -3.07
N LEU A 62 -15.80 -2.34 -3.83
CA LEU A 62 -16.03 -2.50 -5.27
C LEU A 62 -17.16 -3.49 -5.53
N GLN A 63 -17.13 -4.64 -4.87
CA GLN A 63 -18.16 -5.66 -5.00
C GLN A 63 -18.23 -6.58 -3.78
N THR A 64 -19.42 -7.10 -3.50
CA THR A 64 -19.64 -8.16 -2.50
C THR A 64 -20.39 -9.31 -3.15
N ILE A 65 -19.75 -10.48 -3.20
CA ILE A 65 -20.32 -11.70 -3.76
C ILE A 65 -20.69 -12.62 -2.59
N LYS A 66 -21.95 -13.03 -2.51
CA LYS A 66 -22.38 -14.06 -1.54
C LYS A 66 -21.91 -15.42 -2.03
N ARG A 67 -21.39 -16.22 -1.09
CA ARG A 67 -20.97 -17.59 -1.37
C ARG A 67 -22.13 -18.57 -1.20
#